data_AF-A0A504XDE4-F1
#
_entry.id   AF-A0A504XDE4-F1
#
_cell.length_a   1.000
_cell.length_b   1.000
_cell.length_c   1.000
_cell.angle_alpha   90.00
_cell.angle_beta   90.00
_cell.angle_gamma   90.00
#
_symmetry.space_group_name_H-M   'P 1'
#
loop_
_entity.id
_entity.type
_entity.pdbx_description
1 polymer ?
#
loop_
_entity_poly.entity_id
_entity_poly.type
_entity_poly.pdbx_seq_one_letter_code
_entity_poly.pdbx_strand_id
1 'polypeptide(L)'
;MQAKEVWGALLRAAECAARQASSGEEAAVVDTVAGELVPYPHLSSEETTFVRNCAFNLSRFAALCEGAFQGYRDCYKRNSTYRPSMYLVAYLLIFQYRALGGATVREMFKGSMPTPRLCEFVEFLLLSESVSRYAVPLWRAVYDDSFIQHHVLAPLSSITEDATHDVLEWFRRQPSQSATAVACPPAEEAAALGTKHRTFPPSSSAAASRPLAGARLPPHEVREMVFTVPEPRRASSPAQPQQMLH
;
A
#
# COMPACT_ATOMS: atom_id res chain seq x y z
N MET A 1 -12.14 -10.48 -12.82
CA MET A 1 -10.99 -9.57 -12.65
C MET A 1 -9.72 -10.27 -13.07
N GLN A 2 -8.96 -9.69 -14.02
CA GLN A 2 -7.68 -10.19 -14.53
C GLN A 2 -6.54 -9.80 -13.57
N ALA A 3 -6.51 -10.46 -12.40
CA ALA A 3 -5.70 -10.05 -11.26
C ALA A 3 -4.20 -9.86 -11.57
N LYS A 4 -3.61 -10.69 -12.44
CA LYS A 4 -2.19 -10.58 -12.84
C LYS A 4 -1.90 -9.34 -13.68
N GLU A 5 -2.76 -9.02 -14.63
CA GLU A 5 -2.59 -7.85 -15.49
C GLU A 5 -2.84 -6.56 -14.70
N VAL A 6 -3.90 -6.56 -13.89
CA VAL A 6 -4.19 -5.46 -12.96
C VAL A 6 -3.02 -5.26 -11.99
N TRP A 7 -2.46 -6.32 -11.42
CA TRP A 7 -1.29 -6.24 -10.56
C TRP A 7 -0.09 -5.65 -11.30
N GLY A 8 0.19 -6.09 -12.52
CA GLY A 8 1.29 -5.55 -13.33
C GLY A 8 1.15 -4.04 -13.58
N ALA A 9 -0.04 -3.58 -13.97
CA ALA A 9 -0.31 -2.16 -14.21
C ALA A 9 -0.17 -1.33 -12.92
N LEU A 10 -0.67 -1.86 -11.80
CA LEU A 10 -0.55 -1.23 -10.49
C LEU A 10 0.91 -1.19 -9.99
N LEU A 11 1.70 -2.22 -10.26
CA LEU A 11 3.10 -2.31 -9.87
C LEU A 11 3.92 -1.16 -10.47
N ARG A 12 3.69 -0.84 -11.75
CA ARG A 12 4.31 0.31 -12.39
C ARG A 12 3.90 1.64 -11.75
N ALA A 13 2.62 1.80 -11.42
CA ALA A 13 2.16 2.98 -10.70
C ALA A 13 2.81 3.12 -9.31
N ALA A 14 2.97 2.00 -8.60
CA ALA A 14 3.64 1.98 -7.31
C ALA A 14 5.14 2.28 -7.40
N GLU A 15 5.80 1.93 -8.51
CA GLU A 15 7.19 2.33 -8.76
C GLU A 15 7.34 3.83 -8.92
N CYS A 16 6.42 4.47 -9.63
CA CYS A 16 6.39 5.93 -9.74
C CYS A 16 6.22 6.57 -8.35
N ALA A 17 5.28 6.07 -7.53
CA ALA A 17 5.08 6.56 -6.17
C ALA A 17 6.31 6.32 -5.26
N ALA A 18 6.96 5.15 -5.38
CA ALA A 18 8.17 4.83 -4.62
C ALA A 18 9.37 5.71 -5.00
N ARG A 19 9.48 6.09 -6.28
CA ARG A 19 10.49 7.05 -6.78
C ARG A 19 10.25 8.45 -6.23
N GLN A 20 9.01 8.94 -6.25
CA GLN A 20 8.65 10.27 -5.72
C GLN A 20 8.90 10.38 -4.21
N ALA A 21 8.59 9.33 -3.44
CA ALA A 21 8.90 9.27 -2.01
C ALA A 21 10.41 9.39 -1.72
N SER A 22 11.28 9.04 -2.69
CA SER A 22 12.73 9.22 -2.58
C SER A 22 13.26 10.54 -3.17
N SER A 23 12.57 11.16 -4.12
CA SER A 23 13.08 12.36 -4.83
C SER A 23 12.49 13.68 -4.36
N GLY A 24 11.34 13.69 -3.65
CA GLY A 24 10.71 14.92 -3.17
C GLY A 24 10.17 15.84 -4.28
N GLU A 25 10.11 15.37 -5.53
CA GLU A 25 9.56 16.09 -6.67
C GLU A 25 8.12 15.63 -6.95
N GLU A 26 7.19 16.58 -6.86
CA GLU A 26 5.75 16.38 -6.95
C GLU A 26 5.25 16.84 -8.33
N ALA A 27 5.45 16.04 -9.38
CA ALA A 27 4.90 16.37 -10.70
C ALA A 27 4.49 15.15 -11.55
N ALA A 28 3.25 15.24 -12.05
CA ALA A 28 2.61 14.49 -13.15
C ALA A 28 2.43 12.96 -13.01
N VAL A 29 1.86 12.50 -11.89
CA VAL A 29 1.43 11.10 -11.71
C VAL A 29 0.34 10.71 -12.70
N VAL A 30 -0.62 11.60 -13.01
CA VAL A 30 -1.80 11.28 -13.82
C VAL A 30 -1.45 10.93 -15.27
N ASP A 31 -0.60 11.73 -15.92
CA ASP A 31 -0.17 11.47 -17.30
C ASP A 31 0.73 10.24 -17.41
N THR A 32 1.54 10.00 -16.37
CA THR A 32 2.38 8.80 -16.27
C THR A 32 1.51 7.55 -16.18
N VAL A 33 0.48 7.54 -15.31
CA VAL A 33 -0.46 6.41 -15.15
C VAL A 33 -1.26 6.12 -16.42
N ALA A 34 -1.65 7.14 -17.19
CA ALA A 34 -2.30 6.95 -18.48
C ALA A 34 -1.38 6.26 -19.50
N GLY A 35 -0.08 6.63 -19.51
CA GLY A 35 0.94 5.98 -20.33
C GLY A 35 1.25 4.54 -19.89
N GLU A 36 1.31 4.28 -18.58
CA GLU A 36 1.59 2.95 -18.02
C GLU A 36 0.45 1.94 -18.23
N LEU A 37 -0.76 2.40 -18.59
CA LEU A 37 -1.92 1.57 -18.93
C LEU A 37 -1.94 1.12 -20.40
N VAL A 38 -1.17 1.78 -21.28
CA VAL A 38 -1.08 1.46 -22.71
C VAL A 38 -0.71 -0.01 -23.00
N PRO A 39 0.18 -0.66 -22.23
CA PRO A 39 0.51 -2.08 -22.43
C PRO A 39 -0.61 -3.06 -22.05
N TYR A 40 -1.74 -2.60 -21.49
CA TYR A 40 -2.82 -3.44 -20.97
C TYR A 40 -4.15 -3.19 -21.69
N PRO A 41 -4.24 -3.40 -23.01
CA PRO A 41 -5.44 -3.10 -23.80
C PRO A 41 -6.63 -4.03 -23.49
N HIS A 42 -6.39 -5.14 -22.79
CA HIS A 42 -7.40 -6.16 -22.48
C HIS A 42 -8.14 -5.91 -21.17
N LEU A 43 -7.76 -4.90 -20.39
CA LEU A 43 -8.48 -4.56 -19.17
C LEU A 43 -9.88 -4.06 -19.51
N SER A 44 -10.86 -4.55 -18.75
CA SER A 44 -12.22 -4.01 -18.81
C SER A 44 -12.23 -2.55 -18.33
N SER A 45 -13.26 -1.79 -18.73
CA SER A 45 -13.42 -0.39 -18.31
C SER A 45 -13.42 -0.22 -16.78
N GLU A 46 -14.01 -1.17 -16.05
CA GLU A 46 -14.00 -1.18 -14.58
C GLU A 46 -12.59 -1.41 -14.02
N GLU A 47 -11.82 -2.33 -14.59
CA GLU A 47 -10.44 -2.60 -14.19
C GLU A 47 -9.52 -1.43 -14.50
N THR A 48 -9.66 -0.81 -15.67
CA THR A 48 -8.92 0.41 -16.01
C THR A 48 -9.22 1.53 -15.01
N THR A 49 -10.49 1.72 -14.67
CA THR A 49 -10.91 2.73 -13.69
C THR A 49 -10.34 2.43 -12.31
N PHE A 50 -10.39 1.17 -11.89
CA PHE A 50 -9.79 0.71 -10.65
C PHE A 50 -8.28 0.98 -10.63
N VAL A 51 -7.54 0.60 -11.67
CA VAL A 51 -6.09 0.83 -11.75
C VAL A 51 -5.78 2.32 -11.68
N ARG A 52 -6.48 3.17 -12.44
CA ARG A 52 -6.28 4.63 -12.41
C ARG A 52 -6.51 5.19 -11.01
N ASN A 53 -7.60 4.81 -10.37
CA ASN A 53 -7.93 5.28 -9.03
C ASN A 53 -6.90 4.81 -8.00
N CYS A 54 -6.48 3.55 -8.05
CA CYS A 54 -5.45 3.04 -7.15
C CYS A 54 -4.09 3.72 -7.40
N ALA A 55 -3.71 3.93 -8.64
CA ALA A 55 -2.47 4.59 -9.00
C ALA A 55 -2.43 6.05 -8.53
N PHE A 56 -3.52 6.79 -8.73
CA PHE A 56 -3.68 8.16 -8.23
C PHE A 56 -3.64 8.21 -6.69
N ASN A 57 -4.32 7.27 -6.02
CA ASN A 57 -4.31 7.23 -4.56
C ASN A 57 -2.98 6.74 -4.00
N LEU A 58 -2.25 5.86 -4.68
CA LEU A 58 -0.92 5.40 -4.26
C LEU A 58 0.09 6.54 -4.18
N SER A 59 0.05 7.50 -5.11
CA SER A 59 0.91 8.69 -4.98
C SER A 59 0.48 9.56 -3.80
N ARG A 60 -0.84 9.76 -3.63
CA ARG A 60 -1.39 10.55 -2.53
C ARG A 60 -1.03 9.96 -1.15
N PHE A 61 -1.09 8.65 -1.02
CA PHE A 61 -0.78 7.90 0.20
C PHE A 61 0.63 7.30 0.19
N ALA A 62 1.56 7.84 -0.60
CA ALA A 62 2.91 7.32 -0.72
C ALA A 62 3.67 7.37 0.62
N ALA A 63 3.49 8.44 1.41
CA ALA A 63 4.11 8.56 2.74
C ALA A 63 3.57 7.52 3.74
N LEU A 64 2.29 7.15 3.62
CA LEU A 64 1.70 6.09 4.43
C LEU A 64 2.30 4.72 4.04
N CYS A 65 2.38 4.44 2.75
CA CYS A 65 2.98 3.21 2.24
C CYS A 65 4.47 3.11 2.61
N GLU A 66 5.21 4.22 2.55
CA GLU A 66 6.60 4.30 3.01
C GLU A 66 6.71 4.03 4.50
N GLY A 67 5.86 4.65 5.33
CA GLY A 67 5.88 4.41 6.78
C GLY A 67 5.59 2.95 7.13
N ALA A 68 4.69 2.28 6.40
CA ALA A 68 4.44 0.85 6.56
C ALA A 68 5.68 0.01 6.22
N PHE A 69 6.30 0.30 5.06
CA PHE A 69 7.49 -0.38 4.59
C PHE A 69 8.69 -0.18 5.51
N GLN A 70 8.97 1.05 5.90
CA GLN A 70 10.07 1.39 6.79
C GLN A 70 9.85 0.80 8.18
N GLY A 71 8.62 0.86 8.71
CA GLY A 71 8.28 0.19 9.97
C GLY A 71 8.51 -1.32 9.94
N TYR A 72 8.13 -1.99 8.85
CA TYR A 72 8.44 -3.41 8.65
C TYR A 72 9.95 -3.68 8.61
N ARG A 73 10.70 -2.84 7.87
CA ARG A 73 12.16 -2.96 7.78
C ARG A 73 12.83 -2.80 9.12
N ASP A 74 12.37 -1.85 9.95
CA ASP A 74 12.91 -1.61 11.27
C ASP A 74 12.53 -2.72 12.26
N CYS A 75 11.31 -3.25 12.16
CA CYS A 75 10.84 -4.37 12.97
C CYS A 75 11.64 -5.67 12.70
N TYR A 76 11.84 -6.03 11.43
CA TYR A 76 12.44 -7.31 11.02
C TYR A 76 13.87 -7.21 10.48
N LYS A 77 14.48 -6.03 10.50
CA LYS A 77 15.84 -5.76 9.98
C LYS A 77 16.03 -6.22 8.53
N ARG A 78 15.09 -5.84 7.65
CA ARG A 78 15.04 -6.29 6.24
C ARG A 78 15.64 -5.26 5.28
N ASN A 79 16.07 -5.76 4.13
CA ASN A 79 16.54 -4.93 3.00
C ASN A 79 15.36 -4.31 2.24
N SER A 80 15.67 -3.43 1.28
CA SER A 80 14.65 -2.69 0.52
C SER A 80 14.13 -3.42 -0.72
N THR A 81 14.33 -4.74 -0.81
CA THR A 81 13.90 -5.53 -1.96
C THR A 81 12.37 -5.61 -1.98
N TYR A 82 11.75 -5.42 -3.15
CA TYR A 82 10.30 -5.42 -3.36
C TYR A 82 9.52 -4.23 -2.79
N ARG A 83 10.17 -3.07 -2.56
CA ARG A 83 9.50 -1.85 -2.05
C ARG A 83 8.21 -1.48 -2.80
N PRO A 84 8.15 -1.45 -4.15
CA PRO A 84 6.90 -1.16 -4.87
C PRO A 84 5.78 -2.16 -4.59
N SER A 85 6.10 -3.46 -4.56
CA SER A 85 5.13 -4.51 -4.22
C SER A 85 4.62 -4.36 -2.78
N MET A 86 5.49 -4.00 -1.83
CA MET A 86 5.10 -3.77 -0.43
C MET A 86 4.19 -2.54 -0.28
N TYR A 87 4.44 -1.47 -1.02
CA TYR A 87 3.53 -0.31 -1.05
C TYR A 87 2.13 -0.72 -1.49
N LEU A 88 2.04 -1.48 -2.57
CA LEU A 88 0.77 -2.00 -3.08
C LEU A 88 0.05 -2.89 -2.09
N VAL A 89 0.76 -3.83 -1.48
CA VAL A 89 0.17 -4.70 -0.45
C VAL A 89 -0.39 -3.86 0.69
N ALA A 90 0.36 -2.88 1.19
CA ALA A 90 -0.11 -1.99 2.26
C ALA A 90 -1.36 -1.21 1.85
N TYR A 91 -1.32 -0.54 0.69
CA TYR A 91 -2.44 0.24 0.18
C TYR A 91 -3.70 -0.63 -0.02
N LEU A 92 -3.55 -1.79 -0.64
CA LEU A 92 -4.68 -2.68 -0.94
C LEU A 92 -5.28 -3.27 0.34
N LEU A 93 -4.47 -3.65 1.33
CA LEU A 93 -5.00 -4.12 2.61
C LEU A 93 -5.72 -3.01 3.36
N ILE A 94 -5.11 -1.83 3.50
CA ILE A 94 -5.66 -0.75 4.31
C ILE A 94 -6.95 -0.18 3.69
N PHE A 95 -6.97 0.05 2.37
CA PHE A 95 -8.03 0.82 1.73
C PHE A 95 -8.95 0.03 0.81
N GLN A 96 -8.53 -1.14 0.31
CA GLN A 96 -9.26 -1.84 -0.75
C GLN A 96 -9.73 -3.25 -0.36
N TYR A 97 -9.25 -3.81 0.76
CA TYR A 97 -9.54 -5.20 1.13
C TYR A 97 -11.04 -5.49 1.20
N ARG A 98 -11.82 -4.62 1.86
CA ARG A 98 -13.28 -4.78 1.97
C ARG A 98 -14.00 -4.75 0.62
N ALA A 99 -13.52 -3.93 -0.31
CA ALA A 99 -14.12 -3.80 -1.63
C ALA A 99 -13.72 -4.95 -2.59
N LEU A 100 -12.50 -5.46 -2.46
CA LEU A 100 -11.97 -6.52 -3.31
C LEU A 100 -12.33 -7.93 -2.80
N GLY A 101 -12.38 -8.10 -1.48
CA GLY A 101 -12.49 -9.39 -0.81
C GLY A 101 -11.20 -10.20 -0.81
N GLY A 102 -11.08 -11.16 0.11
CA GLY A 102 -9.87 -11.97 0.30
C GLY A 102 -9.47 -12.80 -0.92
N ALA A 103 -10.44 -13.34 -1.67
CA ALA A 103 -10.16 -14.12 -2.89
C ALA A 103 -9.43 -13.30 -3.97
N THR A 104 -9.89 -12.09 -4.22
CA THR A 104 -9.29 -11.18 -5.20
C THR A 104 -7.90 -10.72 -4.74
N VAL A 105 -7.79 -10.32 -3.47
CA VAL A 105 -6.50 -9.88 -2.88
C VAL A 105 -5.45 -10.99 -2.95
N ARG A 106 -5.82 -12.24 -2.66
CA ARG A 106 -4.94 -13.40 -2.83
C ARG A 106 -4.40 -13.53 -4.24
N GLU A 107 -5.27 -13.51 -5.24
CA GLU A 107 -4.87 -13.67 -6.64
C GLU A 107 -3.96 -12.51 -7.09
N MET A 108 -4.20 -11.30 -6.59
CA MET A 108 -3.32 -10.15 -6.84
C MET A 108 -1.95 -10.31 -6.16
N PHE A 109 -1.90 -10.82 -4.94
CA PHE A 109 -0.64 -10.98 -4.20
C PHE A 109 0.18 -12.18 -4.69
N LYS A 110 -0.43 -13.11 -5.43
CA LYS A 110 0.24 -14.30 -5.93
C LYS A 110 1.35 -13.92 -6.92
N GLY A 111 2.59 -14.21 -6.56
CA GLY A 111 3.77 -13.86 -7.37
C GLY A 111 4.20 -12.39 -7.26
N SER A 112 3.64 -11.62 -6.34
CA SER A 112 4.05 -10.23 -6.07
C SER A 112 5.47 -10.11 -5.52
N MET A 113 5.87 -11.08 -4.70
CA MET A 113 7.18 -11.23 -4.05
C MET A 113 7.31 -12.66 -3.50
N PRO A 114 8.49 -13.10 -3.02
CA PRO A 114 8.63 -14.42 -2.40
C PRO A 114 7.62 -14.62 -1.26
N THR A 115 6.92 -15.76 -1.25
CA THR A 115 5.83 -16.04 -0.29
C THR A 115 6.21 -15.80 1.18
N PRO A 116 7.41 -16.19 1.68
CA PRO A 116 7.78 -15.89 3.06
C PRO A 116 7.84 -14.39 3.36
N ARG A 117 8.29 -13.58 2.39
CA ARG A 117 8.37 -12.12 2.54
C ARG A 117 6.99 -11.48 2.52
N LEU A 118 6.11 -11.95 1.63
CA LEU A 118 4.71 -11.53 1.60
C LEU A 118 4.03 -11.83 2.94
N CYS A 119 4.18 -13.06 3.45
CA CYS A 119 3.55 -13.45 4.72
C CYS A 119 4.07 -12.62 5.89
N GLU A 120 5.39 -12.43 6.02
CA GLU A 120 5.98 -11.58 7.06
C GLU A 120 5.45 -10.14 7.00
N PHE A 121 5.32 -9.57 5.80
CA PHE A 121 4.86 -8.19 5.65
C PHE A 121 3.36 -8.03 5.93
N VAL A 122 2.54 -8.97 5.47
CA VAL A 122 1.10 -8.97 5.78
C VAL A 122 0.89 -9.18 7.28
N GLU A 123 1.63 -10.11 7.91
CA GLU A 123 1.57 -10.33 9.36
C GLU A 123 1.98 -9.09 10.14
N PHE A 124 3.03 -8.38 9.71
CA PHE A 124 3.41 -7.09 10.28
C PHE A 124 2.25 -6.08 10.27
N LEU A 125 1.56 -5.94 9.13
CA LEU A 125 0.45 -4.98 8.96
C LEU A 125 -0.79 -5.34 9.79
N LEU A 126 -1.05 -6.62 10.00
CA LEU A 126 -2.21 -7.09 10.75
C LEU A 126 -1.97 -7.13 12.27
N LEU A 127 -0.71 -7.11 12.71
CA LEU A 127 -0.34 -7.09 14.13
C LEU A 127 -0.30 -5.66 14.66
N SER A 128 -1.35 -5.28 15.40
CA SER A 128 -1.54 -3.92 15.91
C SER A 128 -0.36 -3.40 16.75
N GLU A 129 0.27 -4.25 17.55
CA GLU A 129 1.44 -3.90 18.36
C GLU A 129 2.64 -3.48 17.50
N SER A 130 2.92 -4.24 16.44
CA SER A 130 4.02 -3.96 15.51
C SER A 130 3.78 -2.66 14.74
N VAL A 131 2.57 -2.49 14.18
CA VAL A 131 2.19 -1.25 13.46
C VAL A 131 2.29 -0.05 14.39
N SER A 132 1.73 -0.16 15.60
CA SER A 132 1.73 0.93 16.59
C SER A 132 3.14 1.34 17.00
N ARG A 133 4.06 0.37 17.12
CA ARG A 133 5.43 0.62 17.55
C ARG A 133 6.32 1.16 16.44
N TYR A 134 6.18 0.65 15.21
CA TYR A 134 7.15 0.89 14.14
C TYR A 134 6.63 1.75 12.98
N ALA A 135 5.34 1.72 12.66
CA ALA A 135 4.78 2.47 11.53
C ALA A 135 4.06 3.76 11.96
N VAL A 136 3.27 3.71 13.04
CA VAL A 136 2.52 4.89 13.53
C VAL A 136 3.40 6.11 13.81
N PRO A 137 4.59 5.99 14.43
CA PRO A 137 5.47 7.16 14.63
C PRO A 137 5.90 7.82 13.30
N LEU A 138 6.08 7.02 12.25
CA LEU A 138 6.44 7.51 10.91
C LEU A 138 5.25 8.20 10.25
N TRP A 139 4.05 7.63 10.37
CA TRP A 139 2.83 8.24 9.83
C TRP A 139 2.49 9.55 10.52
N ARG A 140 2.70 9.66 11.84
CA ARG A 140 2.49 10.89 12.60
C ARG A 140 3.37 12.06 12.18
N ALA A 141 4.45 11.81 11.43
CA ALA A 141 5.24 12.88 10.85
C ALA A 141 4.51 13.61 9.71
N VAL A 142 3.47 13.01 9.13
CA VAL A 142 2.77 13.50 7.94
C VAL A 142 1.26 13.63 8.16
N TYR A 143 0.64 12.65 8.84
CA TYR A 143 -0.80 12.57 9.06
C TYR A 143 -1.15 12.87 10.52
N ASP A 144 -2.34 13.44 10.73
CA ASP A 144 -2.87 13.63 12.08
C ASP A 144 -3.36 12.31 12.71
N ASP A 145 -3.49 12.31 14.04
CA ASP A 145 -3.94 11.13 14.78
C ASP A 145 -5.35 10.69 14.39
N SER A 146 -6.26 11.62 14.06
CA SER A 146 -7.62 11.28 13.67
C SER A 146 -7.63 10.47 12.38
N PHE A 147 -6.86 10.90 11.38
CA PHE A 147 -6.70 10.20 10.13
C PHE A 147 -6.11 8.81 10.35
N ILE A 148 -5.03 8.71 11.13
CA ILE A 148 -4.38 7.42 11.42
C ILE A 148 -5.35 6.46 12.12
N GLN A 149 -6.09 6.94 13.13
CA GLN A 149 -7.02 6.08 13.86
C GLN A 149 -8.19 5.62 12.98
N HIS A 150 -8.87 6.54 12.29
CA HIS A 150 -10.13 6.24 11.59
C HIS A 150 -9.95 5.65 10.20
N HIS A 151 -8.87 6.01 9.49
CA HIS A 151 -8.67 5.63 8.09
C HIS A 151 -7.52 4.64 7.88
N VAL A 152 -6.75 4.32 8.92
CA VAL A 152 -5.65 3.35 8.81
C VAL A 152 -5.81 2.22 9.81
N LEU A 153 -5.78 2.52 11.11
CA LEU A 153 -5.79 1.51 12.17
C LEU A 153 -7.15 0.83 12.32
N ALA A 154 -8.25 1.58 12.32
CA ALA A 154 -9.58 1.00 12.41
C ALA A 154 -9.91 0.10 11.20
N PRO A 155 -9.64 0.50 9.94
CA PRO A 155 -9.80 -0.38 8.79
C PRO A 155 -8.96 -1.66 8.89
N LEU A 156 -7.66 -1.54 9.22
CA LEU A 156 -6.78 -2.69 9.41
C LEU A 156 -7.30 -3.65 10.48
N SER A 157 -7.62 -3.12 11.66
CA SER A 157 -8.17 -3.91 12.76
C SER A 157 -9.46 -4.61 12.37
N SER A 158 -10.30 -3.98 11.56
CA SER A 158 -11.57 -4.57 11.13
C SER A 158 -11.36 -5.78 10.23
N ILE A 159 -10.29 -5.80 9.42
CA ILE A 159 -10.02 -6.87 8.45
C ILE A 159 -9.04 -7.92 8.99
N THR A 160 -8.49 -7.74 10.19
CA THR A 160 -7.40 -8.60 10.71
C THR A 160 -7.75 -10.08 10.68
N GLU A 161 -8.92 -10.47 11.19
CA GLU A 161 -9.34 -11.88 11.21
C GLU A 161 -9.54 -12.42 9.79
N ASP A 162 -10.32 -11.70 8.97
CA ASP A 162 -10.60 -12.06 7.57
C ASP A 162 -9.32 -12.20 6.76
N ALA A 163 -8.41 -11.21 6.82
CA ALA A 163 -7.16 -11.20 6.08
C ALA A 163 -6.16 -12.24 6.59
N THR A 164 -6.19 -12.57 7.88
CA THR A 164 -5.37 -13.66 8.43
C THR A 164 -5.79 -14.99 7.82
N HIS A 165 -7.07 -15.31 7.86
CA HIS A 165 -7.59 -16.56 7.30
C HIS A 165 -7.45 -16.59 5.77
N ASP A 166 -7.91 -15.54 5.09
CA ASP A 166 -8.01 -15.55 3.64
C ASP A 166 -6.67 -15.41 2.95
N VAL A 167 -5.74 -14.62 3.50
CA VAL A 167 -4.45 -14.31 2.86
C VAL A 167 -3.33 -15.08 3.54
N LEU A 168 -3.06 -14.84 4.82
CA LEU A 168 -1.88 -15.39 5.50
C LEU A 168 -1.90 -16.92 5.56
N GLU A 169 -2.97 -17.50 6.10
CA GLU A 169 -3.08 -18.96 6.23
C GLU A 169 -3.09 -19.63 4.86
N TRP A 170 -3.78 -19.03 3.89
CA TRP A 170 -3.82 -19.57 2.53
C TRP A 170 -2.42 -19.65 1.91
N PHE A 171 -1.63 -18.58 1.98
CA PHE A 171 -0.27 -18.55 1.44
C PHE A 171 0.69 -19.48 2.23
N ARG A 172 0.53 -19.60 3.55
CA ARG A 172 1.32 -20.52 4.39
C ARG A 172 1.02 -22.00 4.10
N ARG A 173 -0.21 -22.33 3.71
CA ARG A 173 -0.64 -23.69 3.34
C ARG A 173 -0.23 -24.09 1.93
N GLN A 174 0.19 -23.16 1.08
CA GLN A 174 0.69 -23.50 -0.25
C GLN A 174 2.03 -24.25 -0.09
N PRO A 175 2.23 -25.40 -0.76
CA PRO A 175 3.56 -25.99 -0.85
C PRO A 175 4.50 -24.96 -1.44
N SER A 176 5.74 -24.89 -0.97
CA SER A 176 6.77 -23.91 -1.37
C SER A 176 6.93 -23.83 -2.89
N GLN A 177 6.09 -23.06 -3.55
CA GLN A 177 6.19 -22.78 -4.96
C GLN A 177 7.24 -21.69 -5.08
N SER A 178 8.32 -22.01 -5.80
CA SER A 178 9.31 -21.03 -6.28
C SER A 178 8.62 -20.11 -7.28
N ALA A 179 7.74 -19.23 -6.81
CA ALA A 179 7.15 -18.19 -7.63
C ALA A 179 8.23 -17.14 -7.88
N THR A 180 8.73 -17.09 -9.11
CA THR A 180 9.53 -15.96 -9.57
C THR A 180 8.66 -14.72 -9.42
N ALA A 181 9.08 -13.80 -8.54
CA ALA A 181 8.37 -12.53 -8.37
C ALA A 181 8.25 -11.85 -9.74
N VAL A 182 7.07 -11.31 -10.06
CA VAL A 182 6.89 -10.54 -11.29
C VAL A 182 7.89 -9.39 -11.27
N ALA A 183 8.95 -9.51 -12.06
CA ALA A 183 9.94 -8.47 -12.23
C ALA A 183 9.29 -7.36 -13.05
N CYS A 184 9.32 -6.13 -12.54
CA CYS A 184 9.06 -5.00 -13.41
C CYS A 184 10.15 -4.94 -14.48
N PRO A 185 9.79 -4.72 -15.76
CA PRO A 185 10.79 -4.47 -16.78
C PRO A 185 11.54 -3.19 -16.39
N PRO A 186 12.89 -3.18 -16.48
CA PRO A 186 13.66 -2.00 -16.17
C PRO A 186 13.23 -0.86 -17.11
N ALA A 187 12.76 0.25 -16.54
CA ALA A 187 12.77 1.52 -17.25
C ALA A 187 14.25 1.89 -17.46
N GLU A 188 14.63 2.20 -18.70
CA GLU A 188 16.00 2.56 -19.07
C GLU A 188 16.64 3.51 -18.05
N GLU A 189 17.75 3.07 -17.48
CA GLU A 189 18.61 3.88 -16.61
C GLU A 189 19.19 5.04 -17.41
N ALA A 190 18.55 6.20 -17.31
CA ALA A 190 19.19 7.46 -17.61
C ALA A 190 19.91 7.98 -16.35
N ALA A 191 21.24 7.83 -16.40
CA ALA A 191 22.27 8.64 -15.76
C ALA A 191 22.38 8.65 -14.23
N ALA A 192 23.49 8.04 -13.79
CA ALA A 192 24.19 8.30 -12.55
C ALA A 192 24.29 9.79 -12.21
N LEU A 193 24.06 10.15 -10.95
CA LEU A 193 24.68 11.31 -10.29
C LEU A 193 24.58 11.18 -8.75
N GLY A 194 25.74 10.96 -8.12
CA GLY A 194 26.12 11.65 -6.87
C GLY A 194 25.45 11.25 -5.55
N THR A 195 25.81 10.08 -5.00
CA THR A 195 25.68 9.80 -3.56
C THR A 195 26.49 10.81 -2.74
N LYS A 196 25.80 11.71 -2.04
CA LYS A 196 26.34 12.34 -0.82
C LYS A 196 25.63 11.71 0.39
N HIS A 197 26.29 10.73 0.99
CA HIS A 197 25.96 10.22 2.31
C HIS A 197 25.98 11.35 3.33
N ARG A 198 24.83 11.65 3.94
CA ARG A 198 24.75 12.47 5.13
C ARG A 198 24.77 11.55 6.34
N THR A 199 25.95 11.40 6.92
CA THR A 199 26.21 10.67 8.16
C THR A 199 25.48 11.38 9.31
N PHE A 200 24.55 10.70 9.98
CA PHE A 200 24.02 11.16 11.26
C PHE A 200 24.96 10.71 12.40
N PRO A 201 25.31 11.58 13.36
CA PRO A 201 26.17 11.21 14.49
C PRO A 201 25.39 10.45 15.58
N PRO A 202 26.09 9.71 16.46
CA PRO A 202 25.46 8.86 17.47
C PRO A 202 24.89 9.65 18.65
N SER A 203 23.91 9.04 19.31
CA SER A 203 23.19 9.53 20.50
C SER A 203 24.10 10.05 21.61
N SER A 204 23.69 11.16 22.23
CA SER A 204 24.06 11.49 23.60
C SER A 204 22.83 11.95 24.39
N SER A 205 22.72 11.39 25.59
CA SER A 205 21.70 11.66 26.61
C SER A 205 21.85 13.08 27.16
N ALA A 206 20.81 13.90 27.07
CA ALA A 206 20.56 15.00 28.00
C ALA A 206 19.08 15.37 27.95
N ALA A 207 18.44 15.36 29.12
CA ALA A 207 17.07 15.80 29.33
C ALA A 207 16.89 17.27 28.89
N ALA A 208 15.87 17.52 28.09
CA ALA A 208 15.27 18.84 27.94
C ALA A 208 13.76 18.66 27.78
N SER A 209 13.04 18.93 28.87
CA SER A 209 11.60 19.03 28.93
C SER A 209 11.10 19.99 27.84
N ARG A 210 10.32 19.49 26.89
CA ARG A 210 9.59 20.32 25.90
C ARG A 210 8.09 20.19 26.10
N PRO A 211 7.31 21.26 25.95
CA PRO A 211 5.94 21.32 26.45
C PRO A 211 4.98 20.49 25.58
N LEU A 212 3.98 19.94 26.26
CA LEU A 212 2.80 19.30 25.71
C LEU A 212 1.99 20.24 24.81
N ALA A 213 1.45 19.64 23.73
CA ALA A 213 0.17 19.93 23.12
C ALA A 213 -0.15 21.39 22.78
N GLY A 214 0.20 21.78 21.55
CA GLY A 214 -0.52 22.81 20.81
C GLY A 214 -0.96 22.19 19.48
N ALA A 215 -2.27 22.05 19.29
CA ALA A 215 -2.89 21.52 18.08
C ALA A 215 -2.35 22.23 16.83
N ARG A 216 -1.33 21.64 16.20
CA ARG A 216 -0.97 22.00 14.83
C ARG A 216 -2.06 21.39 13.97
N LEU A 217 -2.96 22.25 13.49
CA LEU A 217 -3.85 21.86 12.41
C LEU A 217 -2.98 21.30 11.28
N PRO A 218 -3.31 20.12 10.75
CA PRO A 218 -2.53 19.50 9.70
C PRO A 218 -2.46 20.43 8.48
N PRO A 219 -1.42 20.29 7.64
CA PRO A 219 -1.31 21.01 6.38
C PRO A 219 -2.62 20.92 5.57
N HIS A 220 -2.92 21.96 4.79
CA HIS A 220 -4.18 22.03 4.04
C HIS A 220 -4.40 20.81 3.16
N GLU A 221 -3.33 20.33 2.53
CA GLU A 221 -3.32 19.18 1.64
C GLU A 221 -3.82 17.91 2.35
N VAL A 222 -3.40 17.71 3.61
CA VAL A 222 -3.77 16.54 4.44
C VAL A 222 -5.26 16.57 4.81
N ARG A 223 -5.81 17.76 5.09
CA ARG A 223 -7.24 17.92 5.39
C ARG A 223 -8.12 17.56 4.21
N GLU A 224 -7.65 17.85 2.99
CA GLU A 224 -8.37 17.46 1.78
C GLU A 224 -8.24 15.95 1.49
N MET A 225 -7.23 15.25 2.05
CA MET A 225 -7.07 13.80 1.82
C MET A 225 -8.18 12.96 2.41
N VAL A 226 -8.79 13.40 3.51
CA VAL A 226 -9.93 12.72 4.13
C VAL A 226 -11.08 12.53 3.13
N PHE A 227 -11.33 13.52 2.27
CA PHE A 227 -12.39 13.47 1.26
C PHE A 227 -12.05 12.64 0.02
N THR A 228 -10.80 12.18 -0.09
CA THR A 228 -10.33 11.36 -1.22
C THR A 228 -10.04 9.93 -0.83
N VAL A 229 -10.26 9.57 0.44
CA VAL A 229 -10.21 8.17 0.88
C VAL A 229 -11.24 7.40 0.03
N PRO A 230 -10.83 6.34 -0.68
CA PRO A 230 -11.75 5.58 -1.52
C PRO A 230 -12.95 5.09 -0.71
N GLU A 231 -14.16 5.47 -1.13
CA GLU A 231 -15.37 4.98 -0.47
C GLU A 231 -15.51 3.46 -0.66
N PRO A 232 -15.94 2.71 0.38
CA PRO A 232 -16.27 1.31 0.23
C PRO A 232 -17.38 1.14 -0.81
N ARG A 233 -17.10 0.40 -1.89
CA ARG A 233 -18.14 0.05 -2.87
C ARG A 233 -19.21 -0.79 -2.18
N ARG A 234 -20.47 -0.33 -2.22
CA ARG A 234 -21.62 -1.12 -1.77
C ARG A 234 -21.65 -2.42 -2.57
N ALA A 235 -21.75 -3.55 -1.88
CA ALA A 235 -21.97 -4.84 -2.53
C ALA A 235 -23.24 -4.76 -3.39
N SER A 236 -23.13 -5.08 -4.67
CA SER A 236 -24.27 -5.31 -5.53
C SER A 236 -25.06 -6.49 -4.95
N SER A 237 -26.27 -6.21 -4.46
CA SER A 237 -27.18 -7.27 -4.01
C SER A 237 -27.44 -8.22 -5.18
N PRO A 238 -27.42 -9.55 -4.98
CA PRO A 238 -27.84 -10.47 -6.01
C PRO A 238 -29.33 -10.23 -6.31
N ALA A 239 -29.64 -10.11 -7.60
CA ALA A 239 -31.01 -10.03 -8.09
C ALA A 239 -31.82 -11.21 -7.54
N GLN A 240 -32.91 -10.90 -6.85
CA GLN A 240 -33.89 -11.91 -6.45
C GLN A 240 -34.48 -12.54 -7.72
N PRO A 241 -34.45 -13.88 -7.88
CA PRO A 241 -35.21 -14.53 -8.93
C PRO A 241 -36.70 -14.43 -8.58
N GLN A 242 -37.45 -13.59 -9.29
CA GLN A 242 -38.90 -13.69 -9.29
C GLN A 242 -39.28 -15.04 -9.89
N GLN A 243 -39.83 -15.87 -9.02
CA GLN A 243 -40.40 -17.18 -9.32
C GLN A 243 -41.47 -17.03 -10.41
N MET A 244 -41.30 -17.80 -11.50
CA MET A 244 -42.44 -18.22 -12.30
C MET A 244 -43.27 -19.18 -11.44
N LEU A 245 -44.54 -18.83 -11.23
CA LEU A 245 -45.56 -19.77 -10.77
C LEU A 245 -46.75 -19.67 -11.75
N HIS A 246 -47.18 -20.86 -12.13
CA HIS A 246 -48.25 -21.23 -13.06
C HIS A 246 -49.60 -20.55 -12.79
#